data_AF-A0A939VC29-F1
#
_entry.id   AF-A0A939VC29-F1
#
_cell.length_a   1.000
_cell.length_b   1.000
_cell.length_c   1.000
_cell.angle_alpha   90.00
_cell.angle_beta   90.00
_cell.angle_gamma   90.00
#
_symmetry.space_group_name_H-M   'P 1'
#
loop_
_entity.id
_entity.type
_entity.pdbx_description
1 polymer ?
#
loop_
_entity_poly.entity_id
_entity_poly.type
_entity_poly.pdbx_seq_one_letter_code
_entity_poly.pdbx_strand_id
1 'polypeptide(L)'
;MKKTTKNLRSTATLVLLLLTTIMMAQHKQFTLEDLNFGGSNYRNMTPKQVYYAWWGDELVRTDREACAQINKKTLQETTLFTLDDVNKGISDKEA
;
A
#
# COMPACT_ATOMS: atom_id res chain seq x y z
N MET A 1 -26.65 -6.17 42.34
CA MET A 1 -26.10 -4.84 41.99
C MET A 1 -24.57 -4.75 41.98
N LYS A 2 -23.81 -5.39 42.89
CA LYS A 2 -22.33 -5.29 42.93
C LYS A 2 -21.57 -5.97 41.77
N LYS A 3 -22.17 -6.95 41.07
CA LYS A 3 -21.54 -7.69 39.96
C LYS A 3 -21.49 -6.85 38.67
N THR A 4 -22.58 -6.14 38.38
CA THR A 4 -22.71 -5.24 37.22
C THR A 4 -21.74 -4.06 37.29
N THR A 5 -21.52 -3.49 38.49
CA THR A 5 -20.55 -2.41 38.69
C THR A 5 -19.09 -2.88 38.64
N LYS A 6 -18.76 -4.11 39.04
CA LYS A 6 -17.41 -4.70 38.82
C LYS A 6 -17.12 -4.91 37.33
N ASN A 7 -18.10 -5.42 36.57
CA ASN A 7 -17.96 -5.64 35.12
C ASN A 7 -17.84 -4.31 34.36
N LEU A 8 -18.57 -3.27 34.77
CA LEU A 8 -18.46 -1.92 34.20
C LEU A 8 -17.11 -1.26 34.52
N ARG A 9 -16.59 -1.44 35.73
CA ARG A 9 -15.25 -0.96 36.10
C ARG A 9 -14.15 -1.70 35.32
N SER A 10 -14.28 -3.01 35.16
CA SER A 10 -13.33 -3.84 34.42
C SER A 10 -13.28 -3.51 32.92
N THR A 11 -14.44 -3.21 32.31
CA THR A 11 -14.52 -2.80 30.91
C THR A 11 -13.99 -1.38 30.72
N ALA A 12 -14.28 -0.45 31.63
CA ALA A 12 -13.69 0.90 31.61
C ALA A 12 -12.16 0.88 31.71
N THR A 13 -11.57 0.02 32.57
CA THR A 13 -10.10 -0.12 32.64
C THR A 13 -9.51 -0.73 31.37
N LEU A 14 -10.20 -1.68 30.73
CA LEU A 14 -9.73 -2.27 29.48
C LEU A 14 -9.73 -1.25 28.34
N VAL A 15 -10.80 -0.44 28.23
CA VAL A 15 -10.90 0.64 27.24
C VAL A 15 -9.82 1.70 27.48
N LEU A 16 -9.55 2.07 28.73
CA LEU A 16 -8.48 3.03 29.07
C LEU A 16 -7.09 2.49 28.72
N LEU A 17 -6.82 1.19 28.95
CA LEU A 17 -5.57 0.54 28.54
C LEU A 17 -5.40 0.46 27.01
N LEU A 18 -6.50 0.29 26.27
CA LEU A 18 -6.45 0.31 24.81
C LEU A 18 -6.25 1.73 24.25
N LEU A 19 -6.77 2.76 24.92
CA LEU A 19 -6.54 4.16 24.53
C LEU A 19 -5.08 4.60 24.75
N THR A 20 -4.43 4.11 25.81
CA THR A 20 -3.02 4.46 26.08
C THR A 20 -2.04 3.80 25.10
N THR A 21 -2.32 2.59 24.61
CA THR A 21 -1.45 1.94 23.60
C THR A 21 -1.50 2.65 22.24
N ILE A 22 -2.66 3.19 21.86
CA ILE A 22 -2.80 3.97 20.60
C ILE A 22 -1.99 5.27 20.66
N MET A 23 -1.95 5.95 21.82
CA MET A 23 -1.13 7.16 21.99
C MET A 23 0.38 6.87 21.95
N MET A 24 0.83 5.75 22.54
CA MET A 24 2.26 5.40 22.55
C MET A 24 2.80 4.97 21.18
N ALA A 25 1.94 4.39 20.32
CA ALA A 25 2.31 4.02 18.95
C ALA A 25 2.59 5.23 18.04
N GLN A 26 2.15 6.43 18.43
CA GLN A 26 2.28 7.65 17.62
C GLN A 26 3.68 8.30 17.71
N HIS A 27 4.51 7.91 18.68
CA HIS A 27 5.84 8.46 18.92
C HIS A 27 6.98 7.58 18.40
N LYS A 28 6.78 6.85 17.29
CA LYS A 28 7.89 6.18 16.61
C LYS A 28 8.83 7.26 16.07
N GLN A 29 10.01 7.38 16.67
CA GLN A 29 11.07 8.24 16.16
C GLN A 29 11.64 7.61 14.90
N PHE A 30 11.63 8.37 13.80
CA PHE A 30 12.27 7.95 12.56
C PHE A 30 13.79 8.11 12.68
N THR A 31 14.53 7.17 12.12
CA THR A 31 16.00 7.21 12.05
C THR A 31 16.45 8.00 10.81
N LEU A 32 17.74 8.33 10.71
CA LEU A 32 18.28 8.92 9.48
C LEU A 32 18.14 7.98 8.27
N GLU A 33 18.23 6.66 8.49
CA GLU A 33 18.03 5.63 7.46
C GLU A 33 16.60 5.61 6.89
N ASP A 34 15.64 6.09 7.68
CA ASP A 34 14.23 6.20 7.30
C ASP A 34 13.94 7.49 6.50
N LEU A 35 14.67 8.58 6.80
CA LEU A 35 14.35 9.93 6.33
C LEU A 35 15.24 10.43 5.20
N ASN A 36 16.50 10.00 5.14
CA ASN A 36 17.45 10.52 4.16
C ASN A 36 17.37 9.76 2.83
N PHE A 37 17.43 10.49 1.72
CA PHE A 37 17.62 9.89 0.40
C PHE A 37 18.88 9.02 0.37
N GLY A 38 18.72 7.75 -0.02
CA GLY A 38 19.81 6.78 -0.02
C GLY A 38 19.96 5.98 1.28
N GLY A 39 19.20 6.32 2.32
CA GLY A 39 19.07 5.48 3.51
C GLY A 39 18.50 4.10 3.16
N SER A 40 18.94 3.09 3.90
CA SER A 40 18.60 1.68 3.67
C SER A 40 17.09 1.39 3.76
N ASN A 41 16.32 2.21 4.48
CA ASN A 41 14.88 2.06 4.64
C ASN A 41 14.03 3.19 4.02
N TYR A 42 14.67 4.22 3.47
CA TYR A 42 14.00 5.42 2.93
C TYR A 42 12.87 5.08 1.95
N ARG A 43 13.10 4.16 1.00
CA ARG A 43 12.09 3.80 -0.01
C ARG A 43 10.85 3.10 0.56
N ASN A 44 10.96 2.41 1.68
CA ASN A 44 9.80 1.81 2.35
C ASN A 44 9.01 2.85 3.15
N MET A 45 9.64 3.99 3.46
CA MET A 45 9.07 5.12 4.20
C MET A 45 8.42 6.15 3.26
N THR A 46 8.64 6.03 1.96
CA THR A 46 7.98 6.84 0.92
C THR A 46 6.72 6.15 0.38
N PRO A 47 5.69 6.90 -0.06
CA PRO A 47 4.56 6.34 -0.78
C PRO A 47 5.01 5.52 -1.99
N LYS A 48 4.40 4.35 -2.20
CA LYS A 48 4.67 3.55 -3.39
C LYS A 48 4.25 4.35 -4.62
N GLN A 49 5.16 4.44 -5.59
CA GLN A 49 4.87 5.07 -6.86
C GLN A 49 3.94 4.16 -7.64
N VAL A 50 2.77 4.67 -7.99
CA VAL A 50 1.84 4.02 -8.90
C VAL A 50 1.65 4.97 -10.07
N TYR A 51 1.92 4.47 -11.27
CA TYR A 51 1.82 5.27 -12.48
C TYR A 51 0.56 4.89 -13.24
N TYR A 52 -0.19 5.91 -13.64
CA TYR A 52 -1.40 5.76 -14.42
C TYR A 52 -1.32 6.68 -15.63
N ALA A 53 -1.82 6.19 -16.75
CA ALA A 53 -1.91 6.96 -17.99
C ALA A 53 -3.25 6.69 -18.66
N TRP A 54 -3.69 7.65 -19.46
CA TRP A 54 -4.86 7.49 -20.33
C TRP A 54 -4.37 7.06 -21.72
N TRP A 55 -4.86 5.91 -22.19
CA TRP A 55 -4.63 5.41 -23.54
C TRP A 55 -5.96 5.51 -24.29
N GLY A 56 -6.18 6.64 -24.97
CA GLY A 56 -7.50 7.00 -25.46
C GLY A 56 -8.46 7.17 -24.28
N ASP A 57 -9.61 6.50 -24.34
CA ASP A 57 -10.66 6.56 -23.32
C ASP A 57 -10.44 5.59 -22.15
N GLU A 58 -9.37 4.79 -22.16
CA GLU A 58 -9.11 3.77 -21.16
C GLU A 58 -8.01 4.19 -20.17
N LEU A 59 -8.27 3.97 -18.89
CA LEU A 59 -7.32 4.20 -17.81
C LEU A 59 -6.44 2.96 -17.67
N VAL A 60 -5.13 3.15 -17.75
CA VAL A 60 -4.14 2.07 -17.70
C VAL A 60 -3.16 2.33 -16.56
N ARG A 61 -2.97 1.34 -15.69
CA ARG A 61 -1.84 1.29 -14.76
C ARG A 61 -0.60 0.88 -15.53
N THR A 62 0.43 1.71 -15.46
CA THR A 62 1.74 1.42 -16.01
C THR A 62 2.68 1.02 -14.87
N ASP A 63 3.33 -0.12 -15.02
CA ASP A 63 4.31 -0.63 -14.08
C ASP A 63 5.51 -1.15 -14.87
N ARG A 64 6.64 -1.33 -14.19
CA ARG A 64 7.87 -1.83 -14.82
C ARG A 64 7.69 -3.22 -15.40
N GLU A 65 6.94 -4.07 -14.71
CA GLU A 65 6.83 -5.49 -15.03
C GLU A 65 5.54 -5.81 -15.83
N ALA A 66 4.52 -4.96 -15.77
CA ALA A 66 3.25 -5.18 -16.46
C ALA A 66 2.46 -3.89 -16.71
N CYS A 67 1.57 -3.93 -17.69
CA CYS A 67 0.53 -2.93 -17.91
C CYS A 67 -0.85 -3.55 -17.70
N ALA A 68 -1.75 -2.82 -17.03
CA ALA A 68 -3.11 -3.29 -16.77
C ALA A 68 -4.14 -2.19 -17.04
N GLN A 69 -5.24 -2.55 -17.70
CA GLN A 69 -6.39 -1.68 -17.86
C GLN A 69 -7.22 -1.68 -16.57
N ILE A 70 -7.76 -0.53 -16.22
CA ILE A 70 -8.60 -0.34 -15.04
C ILE A 70 -10.04 -0.17 -15.48
N ASN A 71 -10.92 -1.02 -14.95
CA ASN A 71 -12.35 -0.83 -15.11
C ASN A 71 -12.80 0.43 -14.33
N LYS A 72 -13.23 1.47 -15.06
CA LYS A 72 -13.66 2.76 -14.50
C LYS A 72 -14.81 2.68 -13.49
N LYS A 73 -15.59 1.58 -13.47
CA LYS A 73 -16.72 1.39 -12.56
C LYS A 73 -16.39 0.49 -11.37
N THR A 74 -15.71 -0.63 -11.61
CA THR A 74 -15.41 -1.63 -10.56
C THR A 74 -14.03 -1.45 -9.94
N LEU A 75 -13.17 -0.63 -10.56
CA LEU A 75 -11.76 -0.42 -10.22
C LEU A 75 -10.91 -1.70 -10.27
N GLN A 76 -11.42 -2.76 -10.89
CA GLN A 76 -10.68 -3.99 -11.10
C GLN A 76 -9.67 -3.83 -12.23
N GLU A 77 -8.49 -4.39 -12.02
CA GLU A 77 -7.41 -4.41 -13.01
C GLU A 77 -7.51 -5.65 -13.91
N THR A 78 -7.27 -5.48 -15.20
CA THR A 78 -7.09 -6.56 -16.17
C THR A 78 -5.76 -6.37 -16.86
N THR A 79 -4.84 -7.33 -16.70
CA THR A 79 -3.52 -7.29 -17.33
C THR A 79 -3.65 -7.25 -18.84
N LEU A 80 -3.01 -6.27 -19.47
CA LEU A 80 -2.92 -6.14 -20.92
C LEU A 80 -1.74 -6.95 -21.47
N PHE A 81 -0.56 -6.77 -20.87
CA PHE A 81 0.67 -7.49 -21.20
C PHE A 81 1.71 -7.33 -20.08
N THR A 82 2.70 -8.22 -20.08
CA THR A 82 3.87 -8.19 -19.20
C THR A 82 5.12 -7.74 -19.97
N LEU A 83 6.18 -7.39 -19.23
CA LEU A 83 7.49 -7.11 -19.82
C LEU A 83 8.02 -8.32 -20.62
N ASP A 84 7.76 -9.54 -20.14
CA ASP A 84 8.17 -10.77 -20.82
C ASP A 84 7.44 -10.96 -22.15
N ASP A 85 6.15 -10.65 -22.22
CA ASP A 85 5.37 -10.74 -23.46
C ASP A 85 5.94 -9.80 -24.52
N VAL A 86 6.32 -8.58 -24.12
CA VAL A 86 6.95 -7.59 -25.00
C VAL A 86 8.33 -8.06 -25.46
N ASN A 87 9.17 -8.54 -24.53
CA ASN A 87 10.52 -9.00 -24.87
C ASN A 87 10.50 -10.17 -25.85
N LYS A 88 9.61 -11.15 -25.64
CA LYS A 88 9.41 -12.27 -26.59
C LYS A 88 8.96 -11.76 -27.96
N GLY A 89 7.98 -10.85 -27.99
CA GLY A 89 7.48 -10.30 -29.26
C GLY A 89 8.49 -9.47 -30.05
N ILE A 90 9.55 -8.97 -29.41
CA ILE A 90 10.68 -8.29 -30.06
C ILE A 90 11.73 -9.32 -30.51
N SER A 91 12.11 -10.27 -29.65
CA SER A 91 13.12 -11.29 -30.01
C SER A 91 12.68 -12.17 -31.17
N ASP A 92 11.40 -12.51 -31.25
CA ASP A 92 10.85 -13.36 -32.31
C ASP A 92 10.82 -12.69 -33.69
N LYS A 93 11.02 -11.36 -33.76
CA LYS A 93 11.10 -10.60 -35.02
C LYS A 93 12.52 -10.46 -35.56
N GLU A 94 13.53 -10.82 -34.78
CA GLU A 94 14.94 -10.76 -35.17
C GLU A 94 15.50 -12.13 -35.63
N ALA A 95 14.65 -13.17 -35.65
CA ALA A 95 14.94 -14.51 -36.17
C ALA A 95 14.31 -14.75 -37.54
#